data_AF-A0AAD7HV36-F1
#
_entry.id   AF-A0AAD7HV36-F1
#
_cell.length_a   1.000
_cell.length_b   1.000
_cell.length_c   1.000
_cell.angle_alpha   90.00
_cell.angle_beta   90.00
_cell.angle_gamma   90.00
#
_symmetry.space_group_name_H-M   'P 1'
#
loop_
_entity.id
_entity.type
_entity.pdbx_description
1 polymer ?
#
loop_
_entity_poly.entity_id
_entity_poly.type
_entity_poly.pdbx_seq_one_letter_code
_entity_poly.pdbx_strand_id
1 'polypeptide(L)'
;DCPCGEVLQTREHVLCECPLYEDQRHILKEVSRDVSLPEILGTKKGIEALAKFLDKSGAFTKTGKQRRQQELPSFDDEPDPEESDDDSDD
;
A
#
# COMPACT_ATOMS: atom_id res chain seq x y z
N ASP A 1 -3.26 10.14 -9.85
CA ASP A 1 -2.09 10.58 -10.62
C ASP A 1 -1.09 11.31 -9.75
N CYS A 2 0.20 11.22 -10.10
CA CYS A 2 1.27 11.97 -9.43
C CYS A 2 1.14 13.46 -9.72
N PRO A 3 1.31 14.36 -8.75
CA PRO A 3 1.37 15.80 -9.01
C PRO A 3 2.68 16.19 -9.74
N CYS A 4 3.65 15.29 -9.80
CA CYS A 4 4.89 15.48 -10.56
C CYS A 4 4.73 15.41 -12.09
N GLY A 5 3.59 14.90 -12.59
CA GLY A 5 3.35 14.77 -14.03
C GLY A 5 4.09 13.62 -14.73
N GLU A 6 4.90 12.83 -13.99
CA GLU A 6 5.55 11.64 -14.54
C GLU A 6 4.52 10.60 -15.00
N VAL A 7 4.66 10.17 -16.25
CA VAL A 7 3.74 9.21 -16.89
C VAL A 7 3.93 7.80 -16.31
N LEU A 8 5.17 7.45 -15.95
CA LEU A 8 5.51 6.15 -15.39
C LEU A 8 6.19 6.32 -14.03
N GLN A 9 5.48 5.91 -12.98
CA GLN A 9 6.03 5.89 -11.63
C GLN A 9 6.78 4.57 -11.39
N THR A 10 8.08 4.57 -11.68
CA THR A 10 8.96 3.44 -11.38
C THR A 10 9.15 3.27 -9.87
N ARG A 11 9.70 2.12 -9.44
CA ARG A 11 10.06 1.92 -8.03
C ARG A 11 11.05 2.98 -7.54
N GLU A 12 12.01 3.36 -8.38
CA GLU A 12 12.98 4.40 -8.06
C GLU A 12 12.28 5.75 -7.87
N HIS A 13 11.40 6.14 -8.80
CA HIS A 13 10.61 7.34 -8.65
C HIS A 13 9.80 7.33 -7.35
N VAL A 14 9.02 6.28 -7.09
CA VAL A 14 8.18 6.18 -5.89
C VAL A 14 9.00 6.30 -4.60
N LEU A 15 10.15 5.63 -4.52
CA LEU A 15 10.96 5.56 -3.31
C LEU A 15 11.89 6.77 -3.13
N CYS A 16 12.37 7.40 -4.20
CA CYS A 16 13.42 8.42 -4.13
C CYS A 16 12.92 9.83 -4.45
N GLU A 17 11.91 9.99 -5.31
CA GLU A 17 11.60 11.29 -5.94
C GLU A 17 10.14 11.73 -5.79
N CYS A 18 9.21 10.78 -5.69
CA CYS A 18 7.79 11.05 -5.84
C CYS A 18 7.28 12.00 -4.75
N PRO A 19 6.79 13.20 -5.10
CA PRO A 19 6.38 14.21 -4.12
C PRO A 19 5.18 13.77 -3.26
N LEU A 20 4.38 12.80 -3.72
CA LEU A 20 3.28 12.24 -2.94
C LEU A 20 3.72 11.61 -1.62
N TYR A 21 4.96 11.15 -1.55
CA TYR A 21 5.47 10.38 -0.43
C TYR A 21 6.66 11.07 0.25
N GLU A 22 6.87 12.36 -0.02
CA GLU A 22 8.01 13.12 0.54
C GLU A 22 7.95 13.14 2.08
N ASP A 23 6.77 13.32 2.65
CA ASP A 23 6.56 13.36 4.09
C ASP A 23 6.98 12.06 4.76
N GLN A 24 6.74 10.90 4.14
CA GLN A 24 7.11 9.58 4.67
C GLN A 24 8.54 9.19 4.30
N ARG A 25 9.21 9.90 3.37
CA ARG A 25 10.56 9.55 2.90
C ARG A 25 11.61 9.63 4.00
N HIS A 26 11.36 10.39 5.08
CA HIS A 26 12.25 10.44 6.24
C HIS A 26 12.56 9.03 6.80
N ILE A 27 11.60 8.09 6.74
CA ILE A 27 11.76 6.70 7.18
C ILE A 27 12.89 6.00 6.41
N LEU A 28 12.99 6.26 5.10
CA LEU A 28 14.05 5.70 4.27
C LEU A 28 15.38 6.45 4.48
N LYS A 29 15.30 7.78 4.67
CA LYS A 29 16.47 8.64 4.92
C LYS A 29 17.20 8.32 6.23
N GLU A 30 16.51 7.72 7.20
CA GLU A 30 17.13 7.22 8.45
C GLU A 30 18.11 6.06 8.21
N VAL A 31 17.86 5.24 7.18
CA VAL A 31 18.76 4.13 6.81
C VAL A 31 19.79 4.61 5.80
N SER A 32 19.36 5.31 4.76
CA SER A 32 20.22 5.80 3.69
C SER A 32 19.83 7.23 3.36
N ARG A 33 20.70 8.20 3.69
CA ARG A 33 20.41 9.64 3.53
C ARG A 33 19.98 10.02 2.11
N ASP A 34 20.57 9.37 1.12
CA ASP A 34 20.30 9.57 -0.31
C ASP A 34 19.29 8.55 -0.87
N VAL A 35 18.69 7.72 0.00
CA VAL A 35 17.72 6.67 -0.36
C VAL A 35 18.27 5.72 -1.42
N SER A 36 19.51 5.25 -1.22
CA SER A 36 20.19 4.33 -2.13
C SER A 36 19.42 3.01 -2.25
N LEU A 37 18.91 2.70 -3.45
CA LEU A 37 18.15 1.46 -3.67
C LEU A 37 18.93 0.18 -3.29
N PRO A 38 20.23 0.04 -3.60
CA PRO A 38 21.01 -1.10 -3.12
C PRO A 38 21.02 -1.25 -1.59
N GLU A 39 21.03 -0.15 -0.85
CA GLU A 39 21.04 -0.18 0.62
C GLU A 39 19.65 -0.46 1.19
N ILE A 40 18.62 0.18 0.63
CA ILE A 40 17.22 -0.01 1.04
C ILE A 40 16.74 -1.44 0.72
N LEU A 41 17.13 -1.99 -0.44
CA LEU A 41 16.65 -3.30 -0.89
C LEU A 41 17.62 -4.44 -0.57
N GLY A 42 18.89 -4.14 -0.32
CA GLY A 42 19.94 -5.14 -0.09
C GLY A 42 20.27 -5.40 1.38
N THR A 43 19.73 -4.61 2.31
CA THR A 43 20.00 -4.77 3.75
C THR A 43 18.75 -5.06 4.55
N LYS A 44 18.89 -5.82 5.65
CA LYS A 44 17.76 -6.09 6.56
C LYS A 44 17.13 -4.82 7.12
N LYS A 45 17.95 -3.86 7.55
CA LYS A 45 17.49 -2.56 8.05
C LYS A 45 16.75 -1.77 6.97
N GLY A 46 17.27 -1.77 5.74
CA GLY A 46 16.62 -1.15 4.59
C GLY A 46 15.26 -1.76 4.29
N ILE A 47 15.14 -3.08 4.30
CA ILE A 47 13.87 -3.78 4.08
C ILE A 47 12.86 -3.48 5.19
N GLU A 48 13.30 -3.44 6.45
CA GLU A 48 12.44 -3.06 7.57
C GLU A 48 11.94 -1.61 7.46
N ALA A 49 12.82 -0.69 7.06
CA ALA A 49 12.44 0.71 6.80
C ALA A 49 11.50 0.83 5.59
N LEU A 50 11.75 0.07 4.53
CA LEU A 50 10.86 0.01 3.37
C LEU A 50 9.47 -0.48 3.75
N ALA A 51 9.36 -1.55 4.55
CA ALA A 51 8.08 -2.05 5.02
C ALA A 51 7.30 -0.98 5.79
N LYS A 52 7.96 -0.26 6.71
CA LYS A 52 7.36 0.87 7.45
C LYS A 52 6.95 2.02 6.53
N PHE A 53 7.79 2.36 5.56
CA PHE A 53 7.48 3.38 4.56
C PHE A 53 6.23 3.01 3.76
N LEU A 54 6.13 1.77 3.27
CA LEU A 54 4.97 1.30 2.52
C LEU A 54 3.68 1.32 3.35
N ASP A 55 3.75 0.89 4.61
CA ASP A 55 2.61 0.93 5.53
C ASP A 55 2.10 2.36 5.75
N LYS A 56 3.01 3.30 6.02
CA LYS A 56 2.66 4.70 6.33
C LYS A 56 2.26 5.52 5.10
N SER A 57 2.94 5.32 3.98
CA SER A 57 2.69 6.07 2.75
C SER A 57 1.48 5.51 1.98
N GLY A 58 1.23 4.20 2.08
CA GLY A 58 0.30 3.52 1.19
C GLY A 58 0.78 3.44 -0.25
N ALA A 59 2.08 3.68 -0.50
CA ALA A 59 2.67 3.43 -1.81
C ALA A 59 2.42 1.99 -2.25
N PHE A 60 2.15 1.80 -3.54
CA PHE A 60 1.77 0.51 -4.15
C PHE A 60 0.43 -0.09 -3.69
N THR A 61 -0.39 0.63 -2.92
CA THR A 61 -1.80 0.25 -2.71
C THR A 61 -2.65 0.67 -3.91
N LYS A 62 -3.83 0.05 -4.08
CA LYS A 62 -4.79 0.41 -5.14
C LYS A 62 -5.18 1.90 -5.11
N THR A 63 -5.18 2.53 -3.93
CA THR A 63 -5.62 3.91 -3.73
C THR A 63 -4.49 4.90 -3.51
N GLY A 64 -3.23 4.43 -3.38
CA GLY A 64 -2.09 5.28 -3.03
C GLY A 64 -2.18 5.93 -1.64
N LYS A 65 -2.99 5.35 -0.74
CA LYS A 65 -3.21 5.85 0.63
C LYS A 65 -2.96 4.73 1.62
N GLN A 66 -2.62 5.08 2.86
CA GLN A 66 -2.45 4.10 3.94
C GLN A 66 -3.67 3.15 3.95
N ARG A 67 -3.39 1.84 3.93
CA ARG A 67 -4.42 0.82 4.02
C ARG A 67 -5.16 1.03 5.34
N ARG A 68 -6.46 1.34 5.29
CA ARG A 68 -7.28 1.24 6.50
C ARG A 68 -7.14 -0.18 7.01
N GLN A 69 -6.93 -0.33 8.31
CA GLN A 69 -7.16 -1.61 8.95
C GLN A 69 -8.60 -1.98 8.61
N GLN A 70 -8.78 -2.94 7.71
CA GLN A 70 -10.10 -3.48 7.45
C GLN A 70 -10.50 -4.15 8.76
N GLU A 71 -11.56 -3.64 9.38
CA GLU A 71 -12.26 -4.42 10.38
C GLU A 71 -12.69 -5.71 9.68
N LEU A 72 -12.41 -6.84 10.31
CA LEU A 72 -12.84 -8.13 9.80
C LEU A 72 -14.36 -8.06 9.62
N PRO A 73 -14.92 -8.57 8.51
CA PRO A 73 -16.37 -8.64 8.37
C PRO A 73 -16.95 -9.39 9.58
N SER A 74 -18.01 -8.85 10.18
CA SER A 74 -18.74 -9.57 11.23
C SER A 74 -19.57 -10.66 10.58
N PHE A 75 -19.78 -11.77 11.30
CA PHE A 75 -20.77 -12.77 10.92
C PHE A 75 -22.18 -12.15 10.82
N ASP A 76 -22.47 -11.12 11.62
CA ASP A 76 -23.75 -10.41 11.60
C ASP A 76 -24.00 -9.60 10.30
N ASP A 77 -22.96 -9.36 9.49
CA ASP A 77 -23.07 -8.65 8.21
C ASP A 77 -23.27 -9.61 7.01
N GLU A 78 -23.34 -10.92 7.25
CA GLU A 78 -23.60 -11.92 6.20
C GLU A 78 -25.05 -11.76 5.69
N PRO A 79 -25.27 -11.58 4.37
CA PRO A 79 -26.63 -11.51 3.84
C PRO A 79 -27.32 -12.86 4.03
N ASP A 80 -28.58 -12.82 4.47
CA ASP A 80 -29.42 -14.02 4.59
C ASP A 80 -29.46 -14.74 3.22
N PRO A 81 -29.31 -16.07 3.18
CA PRO A 81 -29.38 -16.80 1.92
C PRO A 81 -30.73 -16.49 1.24
N GLU A 82 -30.67 -16.19 -0.06
CA GLU A 82 -31.88 -16.03 -0.86
C GLU A 82 -32.66 -17.36 -0.81
N GLU A 83 -33.90 -17.30 -0.33
CA GLU A 83 -34.81 -18.45 -0.36
C GLU A 83 -35.01 -18.84 -1.83
N SER A 84 -34.44 -19.97 -2.22
CA SER A 84 -34.72 -20.56 -3.52
C SER A 84 -36.11 -21.18 -3.45
N ASP A 85 -37.09 -20.55 -4.12
CA ASP A 85 -38.39 -21.15 -4.39
C ASP A 85 -38.21 -22.33 -5.39
N ASP A 86 -37.66 -23.45 -4.91
CA ASP A 86 -37.69 -24.74 -5.59
C ASP A 86 -38.79 -25.61 -4.95
N ASP A 87 -40.03 -25.13 -5.05
CA ASP A 87 -41.24 -25.94 -4.88
C ASP A 87 -41.92 -26.02 -6.26
N SER A 88 -41.35 -26.85 -7.15
CA SER A 88 -42.06 -27.37 -8.33
C SER A 88 -42.43 -28.83 -8.07
N ASP A 89 -43.52 -29.02 -7.33
CA ASP A 89 -44.30 -30.25 -7.28
C ASP A 89 -45.36 -30.18 -8.41
N ASP A 90 -45.10 -30.84 -9.55
CA ASP A 90 -46.07 -31.55 -10.41
C ASP A 90 -45.36 -32.48 -11.42
#